data_AF-A0A4V0YRC1-F1
#
_entry.id   AF-A0A4V0YRC1-F1
#
_cell.length_a   1.000
_cell.length_b   1.000
_cell.length_c   1.000
_cell.angle_alpha   90.00
_cell.angle_beta   90.00
_cell.angle_gamma   90.00
#
_symmetry.space_group_name_H-M   'P 1'
#
loop_
_entity.id
_entity.type
_entity.pdbx_description
1 polymer ?
#
loop_
_entity_poly.entity_id
_entity_poly.type
_entity_poly.pdbx_seq_one_letter_code
_entity_poly.pdbx_strand_id
1 'polypeptide(L)'
;MAIPSLALAAYQNALSQSGAIEAKVSRSLAKPAAPAEGFGQMLTDSVKRVNDMQNGKDAMVQSFASGQTQNVHELMINLQKASSAMQMTTAVRGKVIEAYRELVKIQF
;
A
#
# COMPACT_ATOMS: atom_id res chain seq x y z
N MET A 1 46.33 49.05 4.29
CA MET A 1 46.75 47.64 4.41
C MET A 1 45.82 46.95 5.41
N ALA A 2 44.69 46.39 4.96
CA ALA A 2 43.78 45.64 5.83
C ALA A 2 42.83 44.77 5.00
N ILE A 3 43.28 43.58 4.61
CA ILE A 3 42.37 42.52 4.19
C ILE A 3 42.90 41.23 4.82
N PRO A 4 42.26 40.73 5.91
CA PRO A 4 42.21 39.28 6.06
C PRO A 4 40.90 38.71 6.65
N SER A 5 39.90 39.50 7.06
CA SER A 5 38.73 38.94 7.77
C SER A 5 37.63 38.39 6.85
N LEU A 6 37.48 38.93 5.64
CA LEU A 6 36.41 38.52 4.72
C LEU A 6 36.67 37.16 4.06
N ALA A 7 37.94 36.85 3.76
CA ALA A 7 38.34 35.57 3.16
C ALA A 7 38.19 34.41 4.16
N LEU A 8 38.48 34.64 5.45
CA LEU A 8 38.34 33.64 6.50
C LEU A 8 36.87 33.31 6.80
N ALA A 9 35.99 34.33 6.80
CA ALA A 9 34.55 34.14 6.98
C ALA A 9 33.91 33.43 5.76
N ALA A 10 34.35 33.74 4.54
CA ALA A 10 33.91 33.04 3.34
C ALA A 10 34.32 31.56 3.35
N TYR A 11 35.53 31.25 3.83
CA TYR A 11 36.00 29.87 3.97
C TYR A 11 35.25 29.08 5.06
N GLN A 12 34.95 29.72 6.20
CA GLN A 12 34.19 29.10 7.28
C GLN A 12 32.73 28.81 6.88
N ASN A 13 32.13 29.66 6.05
CA ASN A 13 30.81 29.43 5.47
C ASN A 13 30.84 28.34 4.38
N ALA A 14 31.89 28.25 3.57
CA ALA A 14 32.03 27.19 2.58
C ALA A 14 32.22 25.79 3.23
N LEU A 15 32.96 25.72 4.34
CA LEU A 15 33.15 24.47 5.10
C LEU A 15 31.91 24.04 5.89
N SER A 16 31.12 24.98 6.41
CA SER A 16 29.85 24.66 7.07
C SER A 16 28.76 24.29 6.05
N GLN A 17 28.81 24.87 4.85
CA GLN A 17 27.93 24.51 3.74
C GLN A 17 28.26 23.13 3.14
N SER A 18 29.53 22.71 3.10
CA SER A 18 29.89 21.37 2.61
C SER A 18 29.34 20.26 3.52
N GLY A 19 29.45 20.41 4.85
CA GLY A 19 28.88 19.45 5.81
C GLY A 19 27.35 19.38 5.75
N ALA A 20 26.67 20.50 5.47
CA ALA A 20 25.23 20.54 5.30
C ALA A 20 24.76 19.83 4.01
N ILE A 21 25.55 19.92 2.93
CA ILE A 21 25.28 19.22 1.67
C ILE A 21 25.52 17.72 1.84
N GLU A 22 26.58 17.32 2.54
CA GLU A 22 26.89 15.91 2.81
C GLU A 22 25.81 15.24 3.67
N ALA A 23 25.27 15.95 4.67
CA ALA A 23 24.14 15.48 5.47
C ALA A 23 22.84 15.36 4.66
N LYS A 24 22.59 16.27 3.71
CA LYS A 24 21.40 16.24 2.85
C LYS A 24 21.48 15.11 1.82
N VAL A 25 22.67 14.88 1.25
CA VAL A 25 22.94 13.76 0.34
C VAL A 25 22.80 12.43 1.09
N SER A 26 23.40 12.30 2.28
CA SER A 26 23.28 11.10 3.12
C SER A 26 21.83 10.78 3.50
N ARG A 27 21.00 11.80 3.74
CA ARG A 27 19.57 11.63 4.04
C ARG A 27 18.74 11.30 2.80
N SER A 28 19.15 11.72 1.62
CA SER A 28 18.53 11.32 0.34
C SER A 28 18.93 9.90 -0.10
N LEU A 29 20.08 9.42 0.37
CA LEU A 29 20.54 8.03 0.20
C LEU A 29 20.05 7.10 1.31
N ALA A 30 19.45 7.64 2.37
CA ALA A 30 18.82 6.84 3.41
C ALA A 30 17.62 6.10 2.80
N LYS A 31 17.67 4.76 2.90
CA LYS A 31 16.63 3.85 2.42
C LYS A 31 15.26 4.38 2.86
N PRO A 32 14.30 4.60 1.95
CA PRO A 32 12.97 5.03 2.32
C PRO A 32 12.41 4.07 3.37
N ALA A 33 11.78 4.63 4.41
CA ALA A 33 11.18 3.86 5.49
C ALA A 33 10.37 2.72 4.89
N ALA A 34 10.58 1.50 5.41
CA ALA A 34 9.82 0.34 4.97
C ALA A 34 8.33 0.68 5.01
N PRO A 35 7.55 0.34 3.97
CA PRO A 35 6.11 0.58 3.98
C PRO A 35 5.55 0.03 5.29
N ALA A 36 4.74 0.85 5.98
CA ALA A 36 4.25 0.58 7.34
C ALA A 36 3.50 -0.77 7.46
N GLU A 37 3.04 -1.31 6.33
CA GLU A 37 2.48 -2.65 6.21
C GLU A 37 3.09 -3.33 4.98
N GLY A 38 3.59 -4.56 5.16
CA GLY A 38 4.07 -5.37 4.04
C GLY A 38 2.91 -5.75 3.11
N PHE A 39 3.19 -5.94 1.81
CA PHE A 39 2.20 -6.40 0.82
C PHE A 39 1.42 -7.63 1.29
N GLY A 40 2.07 -8.56 2.01
CA GLY A 40 1.40 -9.75 2.57
C GLY A 40 0.33 -9.42 3.63
N GLN A 41 0.54 -8.39 4.44
CA GLN A 41 -0.45 -7.91 5.41
C GLN A 41 -1.65 -7.31 4.68
N MET A 42 -1.40 -6.40 3.74
CA MET A 42 -2.44 -5.81 2.89
C MET A 42 -3.25 -6.88 2.14
N LEU A 43 -2.60 -7.91 1.61
CA LEU A 43 -3.26 -9.02 0.93
C LEU A 43 -4.15 -9.81 1.90
N THR A 44 -3.62 -10.14 3.08
CA THR A 44 -4.37 -10.87 4.13
C THR A 44 -5.61 -10.08 4.54
N ASP A 45 -5.47 -8.78 4.78
CA ASP A 45 -6.59 -7.90 5.16
C ASP A 45 -7.60 -7.72 4.02
N SER A 46 -7.14 -7.77 2.77
CA SER A 46 -8.04 -7.73 1.61
C SER A 46 -8.86 -9.02 1.48
N VAL A 47 -8.23 -10.18 1.67
CA VAL A 47 -8.93 -11.48 1.65
C VAL A 47 -9.93 -11.59 2.79
N LYS A 48 -9.57 -11.12 3.99
CA LYS A 48 -10.47 -11.06 5.13
C LYS A 48 -11.70 -10.20 4.83
N ARG A 49 -11.50 -9.00 4.28
CA ARG A 49 -12.60 -8.12 3.85
C ARG A 49 -13.56 -8.79 2.86
N VAL A 50 -13.04 -9.57 1.91
CA VAL A 50 -13.88 -10.31 0.95
C VAL A 50 -14.70 -11.40 1.64
N ASN A 51 -14.12 -12.08 2.62
CA ASN A 51 -14.85 -13.04 3.46
C ASN A 51 -15.98 -12.35 4.26
N ASP A 52 -15.68 -11.20 4.87
CA ASP A 52 -16.67 -10.42 5.61
C ASP A 52 -17.81 -9.94 4.70
N MET A 53 -17.50 -9.50 3.47
CA MET A 53 -18.50 -9.13 2.47
C MET A 53 -19.39 -10.31 2.08
N GLN A 54 -18.82 -11.52 1.96
CA GLN A 54 -19.58 -12.73 1.68
C GLN A 54 -20.50 -13.11 2.86
N ASN A 55 -20.02 -13.05 4.10
CA ASN A 55 -20.85 -13.32 5.27
C ASN A 55 -21.98 -12.28 5.43
N GLY A 56 -21.67 -11.00 5.19
CA GLY A 56 -22.66 -9.92 5.22
C GLY A 56 -23.75 -10.09 4.17
N LYS A 57 -23.39 -10.55 2.96
CA LYS A 57 -24.33 -10.89 1.90
C LYS A 57 -25.32 -11.98 2.34
N ASP A 58 -24.82 -13.06 2.95
CA ASP A 58 -25.66 -14.17 3.38
C ASP A 58 -26.61 -13.75 4.51
N ALA A 59 -26.13 -12.93 5.45
CA ALA A 59 -26.97 -12.34 6.49
C ALA A 59 -28.07 -11.42 5.93
N MET A 60 -27.75 -10.58 4.95
CA MET A 60 -28.74 -9.71 4.29
C MET A 60 -29.77 -10.52 3.49
N VAL A 61 -29.35 -11.58 2.80
CA VAL A 61 -30.26 -12.50 2.10
C VAL A 61 -31.22 -13.15 3.10
N GLN A 62 -30.71 -13.59 4.24
CA GLN A 62 -31.53 -14.22 5.27
C GLN A 62 -32.52 -13.23 5.91
N SER A 63 -32.07 -12.02 6.21
CA SER A 63 -32.92 -10.92 6.72
C SER A 63 -34.01 -10.50 5.72
N PHE A 64 -33.68 -10.50 4.43
CA PHE A 64 -34.63 -10.22 3.36
C PHE A 64 -35.67 -11.34 3.24
N ALA A 65 -35.22 -12.60 3.24
CA ALA A 65 -36.10 -13.77 3.17
C ALA A 65 -37.02 -13.91 4.40
N SER A 66 -36.56 -13.48 5.58
CA SER A 66 -37.37 -13.44 6.81
C SER A 66 -38.32 -12.24 6.89
N GLY A 67 -38.33 -11.36 5.87
CA GLY A 67 -39.19 -10.18 5.82
C GLY A 67 -38.78 -9.04 6.75
N GLN A 68 -37.61 -9.12 7.40
CA GLN A 68 -37.10 -8.09 8.32
C GLN A 68 -36.59 -6.85 7.57
N THR A 69 -36.12 -7.04 6.35
CA THR A 69 -35.61 -5.96 5.49
C THR A 69 -36.32 -5.96 4.14
N GLN A 70 -36.99 -4.87 3.80
CA GLN A 70 -37.72 -4.71 2.52
C GLN A 70 -36.89 -4.00 1.43
N ASN A 71 -35.66 -3.59 1.75
CA ASN A 71 -34.83 -2.83 0.84
C ASN A 71 -34.06 -3.76 -0.13
N VAL A 72 -34.77 -4.25 -1.15
CA VAL A 72 -34.19 -5.14 -2.17
C VAL A 72 -33.05 -4.47 -2.94
N HIS A 73 -33.06 -3.13 -3.03
CA HIS A 73 -32.05 -2.38 -3.78
C HIS A 73 -30.68 -2.44 -3.09
N GLU A 74 -30.65 -2.24 -1.77
CA GLU A 74 -29.41 -2.40 -0.98
C GLU A 74 -28.89 -3.83 -1.02
N LEU A 75 -29.78 -4.83 -0.94
CA LEU A 75 -29.40 -6.23 -1.08
C LEU A 75 -28.73 -6.49 -2.43
N MET A 76 -29.34 -6.03 -3.53
CA MET A 76 -28.78 -6.18 -4.88
C MET A 76 -27.43 -5.49 -5.04
N ILE A 77 -27.28 -4.27 -4.50
CA ILE A 77 -26.00 -3.55 -4.52
C ILE A 77 -24.92 -4.34 -3.76
N ASN A 78 -25.25 -4.85 -2.57
CA ASN A 78 -24.29 -5.59 -1.75
C ASN A 78 -23.93 -6.94 -2.36
N LEU A 79 -24.91 -7.65 -2.95
CA LEU A 79 -24.68 -8.86 -3.75
C LEU A 79 -23.71 -8.58 -4.91
N GLN A 80 -23.94 -7.51 -5.66
CA GLN A 80 -23.09 -7.14 -6.79
C GLN A 80 -21.67 -6.77 -6.32
N LYS A 81 -21.54 -5.97 -5.26
CA LYS A 81 -20.25 -5.62 -4.67
C LYS A 81 -19.47 -6.85 -4.23
N ALA A 82 -20.11 -7.78 -3.51
CA ALA A 82 -19.48 -9.01 -3.06
C ALA A 82 -19.03 -9.88 -4.23
N SER A 83 -19.86 -10.01 -5.27
CA SER A 83 -19.52 -10.75 -6.49
C SER A 83 -18.30 -10.15 -7.21
N SER A 84 -18.30 -8.84 -7.45
CA SER A 84 -17.17 -8.14 -8.08
C SER A 84 -15.88 -8.24 -7.24
N ALA A 85 -15.98 -8.11 -5.91
CA ALA A 85 -14.85 -8.28 -5.01
C ALA A 85 -14.26 -9.70 -5.08
N MET A 86 -15.11 -10.73 -5.16
CA MET A 86 -14.66 -12.13 -5.32
C MET A 86 -13.98 -12.38 -6.67
N GLN A 87 -14.53 -11.83 -7.75
CA GLN A 87 -13.93 -11.91 -9.09
C GLN A 87 -12.53 -11.28 -9.10
N MET A 88 -12.40 -10.08 -8.53
CA MET A 88 -11.12 -9.39 -8.40
C MET A 88 -10.12 -10.19 -7.56
N THR A 89 -10.57 -10.78 -6.45
CA THR A 89 -9.74 -11.65 -5.60
C THR A 89 -9.20 -12.85 -6.36
N THR A 90 -10.04 -13.47 -7.19
CA THR A 90 -9.65 -14.60 -8.03
C THR A 90 -8.61 -14.19 -9.08
N ALA A 91 -8.79 -13.03 -9.71
CA ALA A 91 -7.83 -12.48 -10.66
C ALA A 91 -6.47 -12.20 -10.00
N VAL A 92 -6.47 -11.56 -8.81
CA VAL A 92 -5.25 -11.30 -8.05
C VAL A 92 -4.57 -12.60 -7.63
N ARG A 93 -5.32 -13.59 -7.12
CA ARG A 93 -4.79 -14.93 -6.82
C ARG A 93 -4.11 -15.56 -8.02
N GLY A 94 -4.73 -15.48 -9.20
CA GLY A 94 -4.15 -15.97 -10.45
C GLY A 94 -2.82 -15.28 -10.78
N LYS A 95 -2.76 -13.96 -10.67
CA LYS A 95 -1.54 -13.17 -10.91
C LYS A 95 -0.43 -13.45 -9.92
N VAL A 96 -0.73 -13.69 -8.65
CA VAL A 96 0.27 -14.07 -7.65
C VAL A 96 0.86 -15.45 -7.97
N ILE A 97 0.04 -16.42 -8.36
CA ILE A 97 0.52 -17.75 -8.77
C ILE A 97 1.38 -17.64 -10.04
N GLU A 98 0.97 -16.81 -11.00
CA GLU A 98 1.72 -16.56 -12.23
C GLU A 98 3.09 -15.92 -11.93
N ALA A 99 3.13 -14.89 -11.09
CA ALA A 99 4.37 -14.24 -10.66
C ALA A 99 5.30 -15.22 -9.93
N TYR A 100 4.76 -16.09 -9.07
CA TYR A 100 5.56 -17.13 -8.42
C TYR A 100 6.18 -18.10 -9.44
N ARG A 101 5.39 -18.55 -10.44
CA ARG A 101 5.89 -19.42 -11.51
C ARG A 101 6.98 -18.76 -12.35
N GLU A 102 6.85 -17.45 -12.62
CA GLU A 102 7.84 -16.70 -13.39
C GLU A 102 9.16 -16.53 -12.62
N LEU A 103 9.11 -16.23 -11.32
CA LEU A 103 10.31 -16.15 -10.48
C LEU A 103 11.10 -17.46 -10.44
N VAL A 104 10.40 -18.60 -10.42
CA VAL A 104 11.03 -19.92 -10.49
C VAL A 104 11.68 -20.16 -11.84
N LYS A 105 11.08 -19.69 -12.95
CA LYS A 105 11.65 -19.81 -14.30
C LYS A 105 12.92 -19.00 -14.51
N ILE A 106 13.04 -17.83 -13.89
CA ILE A 106 14.23 -16.96 -14.04
C ILE A 106 15.48 -17.56 -13.37
N GLN A 107 15.31 -18.48 -12.42
CA GLN A 107 16.42 -19.08 -11.66
C GLN A 107 17.02 -20.35 -12.29
N PHE A 108 16.64 -20.72 -13.52
CA PHE A 108 17.24 -21.83 -14.27
C PHE A 108 17.89 -21.37 -15.56
#